data_AF-A0AAD6JUR5-F1
#
_entry.id   AF-A0AAD6JUR5-F1
#
_cell.length_a   1.000
_cell.length_b   1.000
_cell.length_c   1.000
_cell.angle_alpha   90.00
_cell.angle_beta   90.00
_cell.angle_gamma   90.00
#
_symmetry.space_group_name_H-M   'P 1'
#
loop_
_entity.id
_entity.type
_entity.pdbx_description
1 polymer ?
#
loop_
_entity_poly.entity_id
_entity_poly.type
_entity_poly.pdbx_seq_one_letter_code
_entity_poly.pdbx_strand_id
1 'polypeptide(L)'
;MSVQRQSWMGDFLEFLIQHLEVNRLVKGRPLDNLEFLQWLKRYCDSVNGGIMNENYNPSERRTKGGRDRNSRGSQKTTKSLQASIVHNSASGYTVDLNKMSGQKQGRGSAVVGEANSSEEIQALSKEITDMNLSVDLLEKERDFYFAKLRDIEILCQTPELEDLPMAVAIKKILYAADTKESALEEAQEYLSEAIYTAETEVESEV
;
A
#
# COMPACT_ATOMS: atom_id res chain seq x y z
N MET A 1 -15.50 -26.75 11.64
CA MET A 1 -14.74 -26.12 10.53
C MET A 1 -13.66 -27.01 9.89
N SER A 2 -13.25 -28.14 10.49
CA SER A 2 -12.22 -29.02 9.88
C SER A 2 -12.72 -29.95 8.78
N VAL A 3 -13.99 -30.35 8.79
CA VAL A 3 -14.54 -31.33 7.82
C VAL A 3 -14.68 -30.75 6.41
N GLN A 4 -15.12 -29.48 6.29
CA GLN A 4 -15.26 -28.79 4.99
C GLN A 4 -13.91 -28.64 4.26
N ARG A 5 -12.82 -28.40 5.00
CA ARG A 5 -11.47 -28.26 4.44
C ARG A 5 -10.89 -29.59 3.95
N GLN A 6 -11.24 -30.70 4.60
CA GLN A 6 -10.79 -32.04 4.18
C GLN A 6 -11.48 -32.49 2.89
N SER A 7 -12.77 -32.18 2.71
CA SER A 7 -13.50 -32.46 1.46
C SER A 7 -12.94 -31.64 0.29
N TRP A 8 -12.75 -30.33 0.48
CA TRP A 8 -12.21 -29.44 -0.56
C TRP A 8 -10.81 -29.83 -1.03
N MET A 9 -9.96 -30.28 -0.11
CA MET A 9 -8.60 -30.70 -0.44
C MET A 9 -8.59 -32.06 -1.15
N GLY A 10 -9.52 -32.96 -0.80
CA GLY A 10 -9.74 -34.23 -1.49
C GLY A 10 -10.22 -34.04 -2.93
N ASP A 11 -11.28 -33.26 -3.12
CA ASP A 11 -11.84 -32.93 -4.44
C ASP A 11 -10.81 -32.20 -5.32
N PHE A 12 -10.00 -31.32 -4.71
CA PHE A 12 -8.91 -30.64 -5.40
C PHE A 12 -7.81 -31.60 -5.84
N LEU A 13 -7.37 -32.53 -4.98
CA LEU A 13 -6.35 -33.51 -5.33
C LEU A 13 -6.83 -34.47 -6.41
N GLU A 14 -8.08 -34.92 -6.35
CA GLU A 14 -8.66 -35.81 -7.35
C GLU A 14 -8.77 -35.11 -8.72
N PHE A 15 -9.17 -33.83 -8.73
CA PHE A 15 -9.22 -33.01 -9.94
C PHE A 15 -7.82 -32.69 -10.52
N LEU A 16 -6.83 -32.43 -9.66
CA LEU A 16 -5.44 -32.21 -10.06
C LEU A 16 -4.87 -33.46 -10.74
N ILE A 17 -5.12 -34.64 -10.18
CA ILE A 17 -4.64 -35.91 -10.76
C ILE A 17 -5.35 -36.20 -12.09
N GLN A 18 -6.62 -35.80 -12.24
CA GLN A 18 -7.39 -36.00 -13.47
C GLN A 18 -6.99 -35.06 -14.62
N HIS A 19 -6.55 -33.83 -14.34
CA HIS A 19 -6.21 -32.83 -15.36
C HIS A 19 -4.72 -32.55 -15.53
N LEU A 20 -3.87 -33.14 -14.69
CA LEU A 20 -2.43 -32.99 -14.78
C LEU A 20 -1.78 -34.24 -15.35
N GLU A 21 -1.24 -34.14 -16.57
CA GLU A 21 -0.41 -35.19 -17.15
C GLU A 21 1.00 -35.19 -16.53
N VAL A 22 1.13 -35.75 -15.32
CA VAL A 22 2.39 -35.82 -14.55
C VAL A 22 3.55 -36.36 -15.39
N ASN A 23 3.29 -37.36 -16.24
CA ASN A 23 4.29 -37.96 -17.14
C ASN A 23 4.86 -36.99 -18.19
N ARG A 24 4.12 -35.95 -18.58
CA ARG A 24 4.60 -34.88 -19.48
C ARG A 24 5.44 -33.86 -18.72
N LEU A 25 5.00 -33.48 -17.51
CA LEU A 25 5.72 -32.51 -16.66
C LEU A 25 7.08 -33.04 -16.16
N VAL A 26 7.17 -34.32 -15.81
CA VAL A 26 8.43 -34.94 -15.31
C VAL A 26 9.55 -34.88 -16.35
N LYS A 27 9.22 -34.81 -17.65
CA LYS A 27 10.20 -34.67 -18.74
C LYS A 27 10.78 -33.26 -18.85
N GLY A 28 10.28 -32.30 -18.06
CA GLY A 28 10.81 -30.93 -17.99
C GLY A 28 10.68 -30.14 -19.29
N ARG A 29 9.75 -30.53 -20.19
CA ARG A 29 9.56 -29.83 -21.46
C ARG A 29 8.97 -28.44 -21.21
N PRO A 30 9.54 -27.37 -21.78
CA PRO A 30 9.06 -26.01 -21.53
C PRO A 30 7.60 -25.76 -21.94
N LEU A 31 7.14 -26.40 -23.03
CA LEU A 31 5.76 -26.27 -23.51
C LEU A 31 4.76 -26.91 -22.55
N ASP A 32 5.02 -28.12 -22.07
CA ASP A 32 4.17 -28.84 -21.11
C ASP A 32 4.11 -28.09 -19.77
N ASN A 33 5.24 -27.51 -19.33
CA ASN A 33 5.27 -26.67 -18.12
C ASN A 33 4.50 -25.35 -18.29
N LEU A 34 4.56 -24.74 -19.48
CA LEU A 34 3.83 -23.51 -19.77
C LEU A 34 2.31 -23.77 -19.79
N GLU A 35 1.88 -24.85 -20.44
CA GLU A 35 0.47 -25.28 -20.45
C GLU A 35 -0.04 -25.51 -19.01
N PHE A 36 0.75 -26.17 -18.16
CA PHE A 36 0.42 -26.35 -16.75
C PHE A 36 0.27 -25.01 -16.00
N LEU A 37 1.22 -24.10 -16.15
CA LEU A 37 1.18 -22.81 -15.46
C LEU A 37 -0.01 -21.94 -15.93
N GLN A 38 -0.37 -22.01 -17.21
CA GLN A 38 -1.56 -21.32 -17.74
C GLN A 38 -2.85 -21.89 -17.16
N TRP A 39 -2.95 -23.22 -17.06
CA TRP A 39 -4.08 -23.87 -16.41
C TRP A 39 -4.15 -23.51 -14.93
N LEU A 40 -3.04 -23.60 -14.21
CA LEU A 40 -2.96 -23.28 -12.78
C LEU A 40 -3.39 -21.83 -12.53
N LYS A 41 -2.96 -20.91 -13.39
CA LYS A 41 -3.38 -19.51 -13.31
C LYS A 41 -4.90 -19.37 -13.46
N ARG A 42 -5.51 -20.00 -14.48
CA ARG A 42 -6.97 -19.98 -14.66
C ARG A 42 -7.72 -20.63 -13.49
N TYR A 43 -7.21 -21.74 -12.96
CA TYR A 43 -7.80 -22.41 -11.81
C TYR A 43 -7.81 -21.49 -10.59
N CYS A 44 -6.66 -20.88 -10.25
CA CYS A 44 -6.57 -19.92 -9.15
C CYS A 44 -7.53 -18.74 -9.35
N ASP A 45 -7.59 -18.19 -10.57
CA ASP A 45 -8.50 -17.08 -10.87
C ASP A 45 -9.97 -17.47 -10.69
N SER A 46 -10.33 -18.68 -11.10
CA SER A 46 -11.69 -19.20 -10.95
C SER A 46 -12.06 -19.48 -9.49
N VAL A 47 -11.12 -20.00 -8.69
CA VAL A 47 -11.36 -20.37 -7.28
C VAL A 47 -11.36 -19.15 -6.36
N ASN A 48 -10.55 -18.14 -6.67
CA ASN A 48 -10.50 -16.88 -5.93
C ASN A 48 -11.52 -15.84 -6.42
N GLY A 49 -12.40 -16.20 -7.37
CA GLY A 49 -13.45 -15.33 -7.89
C GLY A 49 -12.93 -14.11 -8.65
N GLY A 50 -11.73 -14.20 -9.23
CA GLY A 50 -11.05 -13.09 -9.92
C GLY A 50 -10.53 -11.98 -8.99
N ILE A 51 -10.73 -12.08 -7.69
CA ILE A 51 -10.18 -11.14 -6.70
C ILE A 51 -8.70 -11.50 -6.51
N MET A 52 -7.83 -10.81 -7.26
CA MET A 52 -6.41 -10.72 -6.91
C MET A 52 -6.36 -10.22 -5.47
N ASN A 53 -5.81 -11.01 -4.55
CA ASN A 53 -5.55 -10.57 -3.19
C ASN A 53 -4.80 -9.23 -3.26
N GLU A 54 -5.46 -8.12 -2.93
CA GLU A 54 -4.92 -6.76 -3.05
C GLU A 54 -3.67 -6.57 -2.18
N ASN A 55 -3.47 -7.43 -1.18
CA ASN A 55 -2.28 -7.46 -0.34
C ASN A 55 -1.16 -8.37 -0.88
N TYR A 56 -1.37 -9.06 -2.01
CA TYR A 56 -0.34 -9.90 -2.63
C TYR A 56 0.53 -9.09 -3.59
N ASN A 57 1.66 -8.60 -3.09
CA ASN A 57 2.68 -7.97 -3.91
C ASN A 57 3.72 -9.01 -4.41
N PRO A 58 3.72 -9.39 -5.71
CA PRO A 58 4.65 -10.39 -6.24
C PRO A 58 6.12 -9.92 -6.27
N SER A 59 6.34 -8.60 -6.36
CA SER A 59 7.68 -8.01 -6.42
C SER A 59 8.35 -8.00 -5.05
N GLU A 60 7.61 -7.71 -3.98
CA GLU A 60 8.12 -7.79 -2.61
C GLU A 60 8.53 -9.24 -2.27
N ARG A 61 7.69 -10.23 -2.62
CA ARG A 61 7.97 -11.64 -2.29
C ARG A 61 9.19 -12.21 -2.99
N ARG A 62 9.43 -11.88 -4.27
CA ARG A 62 10.64 -12.32 -4.99
C ARG A 62 11.92 -11.73 -4.39
N THR A 63 11.83 -10.53 -3.83
CA THR A 63 12.99 -9.82 -3.26
C THR A 63 13.27 -10.27 -1.82
N LYS A 64 12.23 -10.53 -1.04
CA LYS A 64 12.33 -10.85 0.40
C LYS A 64 12.49 -12.35 0.68
N GLY A 65 11.94 -13.22 -0.18
CA GLY A 65 11.98 -14.69 0.01
C GLY A 65 13.26 -15.38 -0.49
N GLY A 66 14.16 -14.66 -1.15
CA GLY A 66 15.40 -15.23 -1.73
C GLY A 66 16.67 -15.03 -0.91
N ARG A 67 16.61 -14.30 0.22
CA ARG A 67 17.84 -13.83 0.90
C ARG A 67 18.47 -14.83 1.87
N ASP A 68 17.73 -15.85 2.32
CA ASP A 68 18.19 -16.74 3.41
C ASP A 68 18.71 -18.11 2.94
N ARG A 69 18.95 -18.30 1.65
CA ARG A 69 19.68 -19.48 1.15
C ARG A 69 20.98 -19.06 0.49
N ASN A 70 22.02 -19.07 1.33
CA ASN A 70 23.41 -19.29 0.98
C ASN A 70 24.19 -18.08 0.42
N SER A 71 24.54 -17.15 1.30
CA SER A 71 25.72 -16.31 1.12
C SER A 71 26.98 -17.16 1.35
N ARG A 72 27.49 -17.78 0.28
CA ARG A 72 28.91 -18.10 0.14
C ARG A 72 29.27 -18.33 -1.33
N GLY A 73 30.00 -17.36 -1.88
CA GLY A 73 30.90 -17.54 -3.02
C GLY A 73 30.33 -17.14 -4.39
N SER A 74 30.59 -15.92 -4.83
CA SER A 74 31.64 -15.69 -5.84
C SER A 74 31.59 -14.23 -6.30
N GLN A 75 32.76 -13.61 -6.27
CA GLN A 75 32.99 -12.24 -6.67
C GLN A 75 32.88 -12.05 -8.19
N LYS A 76 32.33 -10.90 -8.59
CA LYS A 76 32.67 -10.07 -9.76
C LYS A 76 32.68 -10.76 -11.14
N THR A 77 31.86 -10.27 -12.06
CA THR A 77 32.33 -9.38 -13.15
C THR A 77 31.16 -9.00 -14.07
N THR A 78 30.90 -7.69 -14.13
CA THR A 78 30.31 -7.00 -15.29
C THR A 78 31.22 -7.19 -16.51
N LYS A 79 30.73 -7.77 -17.60
CA LYS A 79 31.26 -7.54 -18.95
C LYS A 79 30.14 -7.58 -19.99
N SER A 80 29.75 -6.37 -20.41
CA SER A 80 29.18 -6.06 -21.71
C SER A 80 30.18 -6.47 -22.80
N LEU A 81 29.71 -7.16 -23.84
CA LEU A 81 30.51 -7.50 -25.02
C LEU A 81 30.56 -6.27 -25.93
N GLN A 82 31.65 -5.51 -25.82
CA GLN A 82 32.10 -4.61 -26.89
C GLN A 82 33.04 -5.40 -27.80
N ALA A 83 32.69 -5.49 -29.08
CA ALA A 83 33.64 -5.77 -30.15
C ALA A 83 34.04 -4.42 -30.77
N SER A 84 35.31 -4.08 -30.64
CA SER A 84 35.96 -2.87 -31.14
C SER A 84 36.47 -3.06 -32.58
N ILE A 85 36.15 -2.15 -33.49
CA ILE A 85 37.02 -1.81 -34.64
C ILE A 85 36.92 -0.30 -34.89
N VAL A 86 38.07 0.36 -34.91
CA VAL A 86 38.27 1.80 -35.17
C VAL A 86 38.92 2.01 -36.55
N HIS A 87 38.49 3.09 -37.22
CA HIS A 87 39.11 3.85 -38.32
C HIS A 87 39.37 3.17 -39.69
N ASN A 88 38.73 3.65 -40.75
CA ASN A 88 39.29 4.66 -41.69
C ASN A 88 38.31 4.98 -42.84
N SER A 89 38.38 6.21 -43.33
CA SER A 89 37.66 6.77 -44.48
C SER A 89 38.16 6.23 -45.82
N ALA A 90 37.26 6.08 -46.82
CA ALA A 90 37.41 6.58 -48.21
C ALA A 90 36.46 5.87 -49.20
N SER A 91 35.69 6.70 -49.93
CA SER A 91 35.48 6.72 -51.38
C SER A 91 35.37 5.40 -52.18
N GLY A 92 34.28 5.26 -52.95
CA GLY A 92 34.31 4.49 -54.20
C GLY A 92 33.02 3.77 -54.60
N TYR A 93 32.36 4.31 -55.62
CA TYR A 93 31.33 3.74 -56.50
C TYR A 93 31.29 2.19 -56.68
N THR A 94 30.09 1.60 -56.68
CA THR A 94 29.49 0.86 -57.82
C THR A 94 28.14 0.27 -57.45
N VAL A 95 27.22 0.42 -58.39
CA VAL A 95 25.90 -0.20 -58.52
C VAL A 95 25.99 -1.73 -58.54
N ASP A 96 25.05 -2.43 -57.89
CA ASP A 96 24.28 -3.46 -58.58
C ASP A 96 22.93 -3.79 -57.92
N LEU A 97 22.00 -4.21 -58.76
CA LEU A 97 20.57 -4.40 -58.56
C LEU A 97 20.19 -5.86 -58.21
N ASN A 98 18.92 -6.02 -57.86
CA ASN A 98 18.07 -7.22 -57.80
C ASN A 98 18.06 -8.03 -56.49
N LYS A 99 16.99 -7.93 -55.68
CA LYS A 99 15.61 -8.46 -55.86
C LYS A 99 15.56 -9.96 -55.55
N MET A 100 14.95 -10.32 -54.41
CA MET A 100 13.84 -11.28 -54.35
C MET A 100 13.14 -11.29 -52.98
N SER A 101 11.88 -10.85 -53.04
CA SER A 101 10.72 -11.07 -52.18
C SER A 101 10.75 -12.28 -51.21
N GLY A 102 10.40 -12.01 -49.96
CA GLY A 102 10.10 -12.98 -48.91
C GLY A 102 9.11 -12.38 -47.90
N GLN A 103 7.85 -12.31 -48.31
CA GLN A 103 6.69 -11.85 -47.54
C GLN A 103 6.44 -12.76 -46.32
N LYS A 104 6.57 -12.23 -45.10
CA LYS A 104 5.82 -12.71 -43.93
C LYS A 104 5.21 -11.52 -43.20
N GLN A 105 3.90 -11.40 -43.39
CA GLN A 105 3.03 -10.55 -42.59
C GLN A 105 3.07 -11.04 -41.13
N GLY A 106 3.63 -10.21 -40.25
CA GLY A 106 3.37 -10.24 -38.82
C GLY A 106 3.00 -8.81 -38.44
N ARG A 107 1.74 -8.46 -38.65
CA ARG A 107 1.18 -7.13 -38.42
C ARG A 107 1.33 -6.80 -36.93
N GLY A 108 2.27 -5.92 -36.63
CA GLY A 108 2.39 -5.28 -35.33
C GLY A 108 1.19 -4.39 -35.04
N SER A 109 0.98 -4.21 -33.74
CA SER A 109 0.34 -3.09 -33.05
C SER A 109 -0.79 -2.34 -33.77
N ALA A 110 -2.00 -2.56 -33.27
CA ALA A 110 -2.94 -1.47 -33.03
C ALA A 110 -3.36 -1.57 -31.56
N VAL A 111 -2.42 -1.22 -30.69
CA VAL A 111 -2.69 -0.65 -29.38
C VAL A 111 -3.53 0.60 -29.63
N VAL A 112 -4.84 0.52 -29.39
CA VAL A 112 -5.75 1.69 -29.39
C VAL A 112 -6.50 1.79 -28.05
N GLY A 113 -6.09 1.02 -27.03
CA GLY A 113 -6.64 1.11 -25.68
C GLY A 113 -5.70 1.68 -24.61
N GLU A 114 -4.40 1.83 -24.90
CA GLU A 114 -3.36 2.01 -23.87
C GLU A 114 -3.10 3.50 -23.53
N ALA A 115 -3.52 4.43 -24.38
CA ALA A 115 -3.37 5.87 -24.14
C ALA A 115 -4.39 6.39 -23.10
N ASN A 116 -5.66 5.97 -23.20
CA ASN A 116 -6.71 6.39 -22.27
C ASN A 116 -6.46 5.87 -20.84
N SER A 117 -5.98 4.62 -20.72
CA SER A 117 -5.60 4.06 -19.43
C SER A 117 -4.38 4.77 -18.83
N SER A 118 -3.42 5.21 -19.66
CA SER A 118 -2.23 5.90 -19.15
C SER A 118 -2.56 7.27 -18.57
N GLU A 119 -3.46 8.03 -19.20
CA GLU A 119 -3.90 9.35 -18.72
C GLU A 119 -4.74 9.20 -17.44
N GLU A 120 -5.64 8.23 -17.38
CA GLU A 120 -6.44 7.91 -16.20
C GLU A 120 -5.56 7.42 -15.03
N ILE A 121 -4.58 6.56 -15.30
CA ILE A 121 -3.60 6.12 -14.29
C ILE A 121 -2.78 7.30 -13.77
N GLN A 122 -2.37 8.24 -14.63
CA GLN A 122 -1.64 9.43 -14.19
C GLN A 122 -2.52 10.37 -13.36
N ALA A 123 -3.78 10.57 -13.75
CA ALA A 123 -4.73 11.39 -13.00
C ALA A 123 -4.99 10.79 -11.60
N LEU A 124 -5.27 9.48 -11.54
CA LEU A 124 -5.45 8.75 -10.28
C LEU A 124 -4.18 8.76 -9.41
N SER A 125 -3.00 8.62 -10.03
CA SER A 125 -1.73 8.72 -9.31
C SER A 125 -1.52 10.10 -8.69
N LYS A 126 -1.89 11.17 -9.41
CA LYS A 126 -1.85 12.54 -8.89
C LYS A 126 -2.82 12.73 -7.72
N GLU A 127 -4.04 12.23 -7.84
CA GLU A 127 -5.03 12.31 -6.76
C GLU A 127 -4.56 11.56 -5.51
N ILE A 128 -3.95 10.38 -5.67
CA ILE A 128 -3.32 9.65 -4.57
C ILE A 128 -2.21 10.47 -3.91
N THR A 129 -1.35 11.12 -4.69
CA THR A 129 -0.29 11.96 -4.11
C THR A 129 -0.85 13.19 -3.39
N ASP A 130 -1.86 13.85 -3.95
CA ASP A 130 -2.49 15.03 -3.36
C ASP A 130 -3.22 14.66 -2.04
N MET A 131 -3.95 13.55 -2.04
CA MET A 131 -4.59 13.01 -0.84
C MET A 131 -3.58 12.64 0.24
N ASN A 132 -2.48 11.95 -0.11
CA ASN A 132 -1.44 11.61 0.85
C ASN A 132 -0.83 12.85 1.50
N LEU A 133 -0.53 13.89 0.72
CA LEU A 133 -0.04 15.17 1.25
C LEU A 133 -1.07 15.84 2.18
N SER A 134 -2.36 15.76 1.85
CA SER A 134 -3.44 16.28 2.69
C SER A 134 -3.55 15.52 4.00
N VAL A 135 -3.44 14.18 3.97
CA VAL A 135 -3.45 13.35 5.18
C VAL A 135 -2.24 13.68 6.06
N ASP A 136 -1.04 13.76 5.47
CA ASP A 136 0.18 14.13 6.21
C ASP A 136 0.06 15.51 6.89
N LEU A 137 -0.62 16.46 6.25
CA LEU A 137 -0.87 17.78 6.83
C LEU A 137 -1.87 17.67 8.00
N LEU A 138 -2.99 16.99 7.81
CA LEU A 138 -4.01 16.81 8.84
C LEU A 138 -3.46 16.03 10.05
N GLU A 139 -2.59 15.05 9.84
CA GLU A 139 -1.92 14.33 10.93
C GLU A 139 -1.03 15.25 11.76
N LYS A 140 -0.26 16.14 11.10
CA LYS A 140 0.55 17.15 11.80
C LYS A 140 -0.32 18.14 12.57
N GLU A 141 -1.43 18.59 12.00
CA GLU A 141 -2.36 19.50 12.68
C GLU A 141 -3.02 18.82 13.88
N ARG A 142 -3.50 17.58 13.72
CA ARG A 142 -4.04 16.75 14.81
C ARG A 142 -3.02 16.63 15.95
N ASP A 143 -1.79 16.23 15.63
CA ASP A 143 -0.75 16.01 16.64
C ASP A 143 -0.34 17.33 17.31
N PHE A 144 -0.31 18.44 16.56
CA PHE A 144 -0.05 19.77 17.08
C PHE A 144 -1.09 20.22 18.10
N TYR A 145 -2.38 20.05 17.79
CA TYR A 145 -3.45 20.40 18.73
C TYR A 145 -3.47 19.46 19.94
N PHE A 146 -3.27 18.16 19.72
CA PHE A 146 -3.19 17.18 20.80
C PHE A 146 -2.05 17.49 21.78
N ALA A 147 -0.85 17.81 21.27
CA ALA A 147 0.29 18.19 22.10
C ALA A 147 -0.03 19.40 22.99
N LYS A 148 -0.68 20.44 22.44
CA LYS A 148 -1.09 21.61 23.22
C LYS A 148 -2.10 21.27 24.31
N LEU A 149 -3.11 20.46 23.99
CA LEU A 149 -4.11 20.02 24.96
C LEU A 149 -3.46 19.18 26.07
N ARG A 150 -2.48 18.33 25.72
CA ARG A 150 -1.71 17.56 26.69
C ARG A 150 -0.85 18.45 27.59
N ASP A 151 -0.20 19.47 27.05
CA ASP A 151 0.59 20.44 27.84
C ASP A 151 -0.32 21.20 28.84
N ILE A 152 -1.51 21.62 28.39
CA ILE A 152 -2.52 22.27 29.25
C ILE A 152 -3.00 21.31 30.35
N GLU A 153 -3.26 20.05 30.01
CA GLU A 153 -3.69 19.03 30.97
C GLU A 153 -2.64 18.83 32.07
N ILE A 154 -1.36 18.71 31.70
CA ILE A 154 -0.24 18.59 32.64
C ILE A 154 -0.21 19.80 33.57
N LEU A 155 -0.37 21.01 33.02
CA LEU A 155 -0.40 22.23 33.83
C LEU A 155 -1.55 22.20 34.85
N CYS A 156 -2.74 21.73 34.45
CA CYS A 156 -3.89 21.59 35.34
C CYS A 156 -3.78 20.43 36.37
N GLN A 157 -2.80 19.54 36.24
CA GLN A 157 -2.50 18.47 37.20
C GLN A 157 -1.46 18.91 38.27
N THR A 158 -0.99 20.15 38.21
CA THR A 158 -0.06 20.70 39.21
C THR A 158 -0.81 20.89 40.53
N PRO A 159 -0.28 20.44 41.69
CA PRO A 159 -1.02 20.46 42.98
C PRO A 159 -1.56 21.83 43.40
N GLU A 160 -0.89 22.91 43.03
CA GLU A 160 -1.32 24.28 43.34
C GLU A 160 -2.51 24.75 42.49
N LEU A 161 -2.72 24.14 41.32
CA LEU A 161 -3.76 24.52 40.36
C LEU A 161 -4.90 23.51 40.30
N GLU A 162 -4.67 22.26 40.70
CA GLU A 162 -5.60 21.14 40.49
C GLU A 162 -7.00 21.36 41.08
N ASP A 163 -7.08 21.98 42.26
CA ASP A 163 -8.34 22.26 42.95
C ASP A 163 -9.00 23.59 42.56
N LEU A 164 -8.34 24.40 41.72
CA LEU A 164 -8.93 25.66 41.29
C LEU A 164 -10.16 25.37 40.41
N PRO A 165 -11.29 26.08 40.61
CA PRO A 165 -12.49 25.92 39.79
C PRO A 165 -12.21 26.02 38.29
N MET A 166 -11.26 26.89 37.91
CA MET A 166 -10.75 27.03 36.54
C MET A 166 -10.10 25.76 36.00
N ALA A 167 -9.23 25.11 36.78
CA ALA A 167 -8.57 23.87 36.34
C ALA A 167 -9.57 22.72 36.22
N VAL A 168 -10.54 22.64 37.14
CA VAL A 168 -11.64 21.67 37.08
C VAL A 168 -12.50 21.87 35.83
N ALA A 169 -12.84 23.11 35.50
CA ALA A 169 -13.59 23.44 34.28
C ALA A 169 -12.81 23.11 33.00
N ILE A 170 -11.50 23.39 32.95
CA ILE A 170 -10.64 22.99 31.84
C ILE A 170 -10.60 21.46 31.70
N LYS A 171 -10.46 20.72 32.81
CA LYS A 171 -10.50 19.24 32.81
C LYS A 171 -11.83 18.69 32.30
N LYS A 172 -12.96 19.34 32.61
CA LYS A 172 -14.28 18.97 32.04
C LYS A 172 -14.29 19.05 30.51
N ILE A 173 -13.69 20.11 29.94
CA ILE A 173 -13.55 20.25 28.48
C ILE A 173 -12.63 19.15 27.91
N LEU A 174 -11.48 18.91 28.54
CA LEU A 174 -10.47 17.95 28.08
C LEU A 174 -10.95 16.49 28.13
N TYR A 175 -11.83 16.15 29.06
CA TYR A 175 -12.33 14.78 29.27
C TYR A 175 -13.74 14.53 28.71
N ALA A 176 -14.32 15.51 28.02
CA ALA A 176 -15.61 15.33 27.38
C ALA A 176 -15.55 14.22 26.32
N ALA A 177 -16.45 13.24 26.42
CA ALA A 177 -16.51 12.11 25.51
C ALA A 177 -17.12 12.49 24.13
N ASP A 178 -17.95 13.53 24.11
CA ASP A 178 -18.64 14.00 22.91
C ASP A 178 -17.98 15.30 22.41
N THR A 179 -17.66 15.36 21.13
CA THR A 179 -17.10 16.56 20.46
C THR A 179 -18.14 17.68 20.29
N LYS A 180 -19.24 17.65 21.03
CA LYS A 180 -20.34 18.61 20.93
C LYS A 180 -20.11 19.76 21.90
N GLU A 181 -20.51 20.96 21.48
CA GLU A 181 -20.34 22.25 22.20
C GLU A 181 -20.86 22.26 23.65
N SER A 182 -21.65 21.25 24.04
CA SER A 182 -22.13 21.01 25.42
C SER A 182 -21.03 21.08 26.48
N ALA A 183 -19.85 20.51 26.19
CA ALA A 183 -18.77 20.45 27.18
C ALA A 183 -18.23 21.82 27.61
N LEU A 184 -18.25 22.79 26.68
CA LEU A 184 -17.83 24.16 26.97
C LEU A 184 -18.88 24.90 27.82
N GLU A 185 -20.16 24.72 27.49
CA GLU A 185 -21.28 25.34 28.22
C GLU A 185 -21.35 24.79 29.66
N GLU A 186 -21.23 23.47 29.84
CA GLU A 186 -21.17 22.83 31.16
C GLU A 186 -19.97 23.29 32.01
N ALA A 187 -18.81 23.50 31.38
CA ALA A 187 -17.63 24.02 32.06
C ALA A 187 -17.80 25.49 32.49
N GLN A 188 -18.48 26.29 31.67
CA GLN A 188 -18.80 27.70 31.98
C GLN A 188 -19.85 27.82 33.09
N GLU A 189 -20.88 26.97 33.07
CA GLU A 189 -21.88 26.91 34.13
C GLU A 189 -21.23 26.54 35.47
N TYR A 190 -20.37 25.51 35.49
CA TYR A 190 -19.62 25.11 36.68
C TYR A 190 -18.75 26.24 37.24
N LEU A 191 -18.06 26.99 36.38
CA LEU A 191 -17.27 28.15 36.79
C LEU A 191 -18.14 29.24 37.41
N SER A 192 -19.28 29.52 36.79
CA SER A 192 -20.21 30.52 37.28
C SER A 192 -20.75 30.14 38.65
N GLU A 193 -21.20 28.89 38.80
CA GLU A 193 -21.68 28.34 40.08
C GLU A 193 -20.60 28.40 41.16
N ALA A 194 -19.37 27.97 40.86
CA ALA A 194 -18.26 28.00 41.81
C ALA A 194 -17.96 29.42 42.32
N ILE A 195 -18.03 30.43 41.44
CA ILE A 195 -17.87 31.84 41.80
C ILE A 195 -19.00 32.31 42.72
N TYR A 196 -20.26 31.98 42.41
CA TYR A 196 -21.41 32.34 43.25
C TYR A 196 -21.38 31.66 44.64
N THR A 197 -20.92 30.41 44.74
CA THR A 197 -20.71 29.75 46.05
C THR A 197 -19.61 30.43 46.88
N ALA A 198 -18.53 30.89 46.24
CA ALA A 198 -17.48 31.61 46.94
C ALA A 198 -17.94 32.99 47.44
N GLU A 199 -18.85 33.66 46.72
CA GLU A 199 -19.41 34.95 47.15
C GLU A 199 -20.42 34.82 48.30
N THR A 200 -21.17 33.71 48.37
CA THR A 200 -22.18 33.48 49.41
C THR A 200 -21.60 33.01 50.75
N GLU A 201 -20.45 32.31 50.76
CA GLU A 201 -19.76 31.97 52.01
C GLU A 201 -19.23 33.23 52.73
N VAL A 202 -18.78 34.24 51.97
CA VAL A 202 -18.23 35.49 52.52
C VAL A 202 -19.30 36.38 53.19
N GLU A 203 -20.57 36.31 52.77
CA GLU A 203 -21.67 37.02 53.44
C GLU A 203 -22.18 36.31 54.70
N SER A 204 -21.83 35.04 54.93
CA SER A 204 -22.30 34.27 56.10
C SER A 204 -21.38 34.35 57.32
N GLU A 205 -20.17 34.88 57.16
CA GLU A 205 -19.18 35.06 58.24
C GLU A 205 -19.07 36.52 58.76
N VAL A 206 -19.96 37.44 58.34
CA VAL A 206 -19.98 38.85 58.78
C VAL A 206 -21.15 39.14 59.74
#